data_AF-A0A364K5N5-F1
#
_entry.id   AF-A0A364K5N5-F1
#
_cell.length_a   1.000
_cell.length_b   1.000
_cell.length_c   1.000
_cell.angle_alpha   90.00
_cell.angle_beta   90.00
_cell.angle_gamma   90.00
#
_symmetry.space_group_name_H-M   'P 1'
#
loop_
_entity.id
_entity.type
_entity.pdbx_description
1 polymer ?
#
loop_
_entity_poly.entity_id
_entity_poly.type
_entity_poly.pdbx_seq_one_letter_code
_entity_poly.pdbx_strand_id
1 'polypeptide(L)'
;MLKLRVMGSPFEVHTFINHVQSDPQYKVEYTTEVYERINQEDEAIAFANLEFSPPQREELVVKITTADKQECEICLLDGQAVKIGDHITLISGKVYDVFC
;
A
#
# COMPACT_ATOMS: atom_id res chain seq x y z
N MET A 1 6.38 3.38 8.75
CA MET A 1 5.38 4.40 9.12
C MET A 1 5.61 5.64 8.29
N LEU A 2 4.65 6.01 7.46
CA LEU A 2 4.67 7.21 6.62
C LEU A 2 3.78 8.28 7.27
N LYS A 3 4.25 9.52 7.33
CA LYS A 3 3.47 10.66 7.83
C LYS A 3 3.07 11.53 6.65
N LEU A 4 1.77 11.76 6.49
CA LEU A 4 1.23 12.59 5.42
C LEU A 4 0.58 13.86 5.96
N ARG A 5 0.76 14.94 5.21
CA ARG A 5 0.00 16.18 5.32
C ARG A 5 -0.80 16.33 4.02
N VAL A 6 -2.13 16.27 4.13
CA VAL A 6 -3.05 16.37 3.00
C VAL A 6 -3.71 17.75 3.04
N MET A 7 -3.75 18.43 1.91
CA MET A 7 -4.36 19.76 1.75
C MET A 7 -5.26 19.77 0.52
N GLY A 8 -6.36 20.50 0.59
CA GLY A 8 -7.32 20.68 -0.51
C GLY A 8 -8.66 21.13 0.04
N SER A 9 -9.72 21.08 -0.75
CA SER A 9 -11.06 21.34 -0.24
C SER A 9 -11.46 20.31 0.83
N PRO A 10 -12.38 20.63 1.75
CA PRO A 10 -12.89 19.69 2.74
C PRO A 10 -13.38 18.37 2.12
N PHE A 11 -13.99 18.44 0.94
CA PHE A 11 -14.49 17.27 0.22
C PHE A 11 -13.36 16.40 -0.32
N GLU A 12 -12.31 16.98 -0.91
CA GLU A 12 -11.15 16.23 -1.44
C GLU A 12 -10.37 15.56 -0.33
N VAL A 13 -10.11 16.29 0.76
CA VAL A 13 -9.39 15.76 1.93
C VAL A 13 -10.18 14.58 2.53
N HIS A 14 -11.50 14.75 2.73
CA HIS A 14 -12.35 13.68 3.23
C HIS A 14 -12.38 12.45 2.29
N THR A 15 -12.47 12.69 0.98
CA THR A 15 -12.49 11.60 -0.03
C THR A 15 -11.18 10.82 -0.03
N PHE A 16 -10.05 11.52 -0.02
CA PHE A 16 -8.73 10.89 0.02
C PHE A 16 -8.56 10.03 1.27
N ILE A 17 -8.88 10.57 2.44
CA ILE A 17 -8.71 9.85 3.71
C ILE A 17 -9.58 8.59 3.74
N ASN A 18 -10.85 8.68 3.35
CA ASN A 18 -11.74 7.52 3.30
C ASN A 18 -11.26 6.46 2.30
N HIS A 19 -10.74 6.88 1.14
CA HIS A 19 -10.19 5.96 0.16
C HIS A 19 -9.01 5.17 0.75
N VAL A 20 -8.06 5.86 1.38
CA VAL A 20 -6.88 5.21 1.97
C VAL A 20 -7.26 4.32 3.17
N GLN A 21 -8.25 4.71 3.97
CA GLN A 21 -8.78 3.89 5.07
C GLN A 21 -9.49 2.62 4.59
N SER A 22 -10.07 2.65 3.39
CA SER A 22 -10.75 1.49 2.82
C SER A 22 -9.80 0.43 2.27
N ASP A 23 -8.53 0.78 2.05
CA ASP A 23 -7.53 -0.17 1.56
C ASP A 23 -6.97 -1.00 2.74
N PRO A 24 -7.17 -2.33 2.74
CA PRO A 24 -6.76 -3.21 3.84
C PRO A 24 -5.25 -3.27 4.06
N GLN A 25 -4.43 -2.74 3.15
CA GLN A 25 -2.97 -2.70 3.27
C GLN A 25 -2.47 -1.56 4.16
N TYR A 26 -3.32 -0.59 4.48
CA TYR A 26 -2.97 0.57 5.27
C TYR A 26 -3.77 0.62 6.55
N LYS A 27 -3.06 0.63 7.67
CA LYS A 27 -3.62 1.04 8.96
C LYS A 27 -3.41 2.55 9.09
N VAL A 28 -4.51 3.29 9.10
CA VAL A 28 -4.49 4.76 9.18
C VAL A 28 -4.79 5.19 10.61
N GLU A 29 -3.81 5.79 11.28
CA GLU A 29 -4.02 6.49 12.55
C GLU A 29 -4.01 7.98 12.25
N TYR A 30 -5.19 8.62 12.30
CA TYR A 30 -5.31 10.05 12.00
C TYR A 30 -5.47 10.87 13.28
N THR A 31 -4.94 12.09 13.23
CA THR A 31 -5.19 13.14 14.22
C THR A 31 -5.76 14.30 13.43
N THR A 32 -7.08 14.36 13.30
CA THR A 32 -7.75 15.51 12.70
C THR A 32 -7.78 16.63 13.70
N GLU A 33 -6.74 17.45 13.68
CA GLU A 33 -6.92 18.85 14.04
C GLU A 33 -7.44 19.53 12.76
N VAL A 34 -8.77 19.66 12.64
CA VAL A 34 -9.36 20.52 11.63
C VAL A 34 -8.98 21.94 12.02
N TYR A 35 -7.85 22.43 11.50
CA TYR A 35 -7.44 23.81 11.68
C TYR A 35 -8.38 24.69 10.84
N GLU A 36 -9.52 25.09 11.41
CA GLU A 36 -10.46 26.07 10.83
C GLU A 36 -9.85 27.47 10.66
N ARG A 37 -8.54 27.66 10.87
CA ARG A 37 -7.92 28.98 10.92
C ARG A 37 -6.52 29.00 10.32
N ILE A 38 -6.45 29.00 9.00
CA ILE A 38 -5.42 29.78 8.31
C ILE A 38 -6.12 30.51 7.17
N ASN A 39 -6.12 31.83 7.26
CA ASN A 39 -6.67 32.76 6.28
C ASN A 39 -6.22 32.40 4.85
N GLN A 40 -7.08 31.74 4.08
CA GLN A 40 -7.21 31.79 2.61
C GLN A 40 -8.26 30.72 2.23
N GLU A 41 -9.48 31.18 1.94
CA GLU A 41 -10.59 30.54 1.21
C GLU A 41 -10.59 28.98 1.13
N ASP A 42 -11.45 28.36 1.95
CA ASP A 42 -12.00 27.00 1.78
C ASP A 42 -11.02 25.79 1.71
N GLU A 43 -9.81 25.89 2.26
CA GLU A 43 -8.88 24.75 2.37
C GLU A 43 -8.96 24.04 3.74
N ALA A 44 -8.96 22.70 3.70
CA ALA A 44 -8.83 21.81 4.86
C ALA A 44 -7.43 21.17 4.89
N ILE A 45 -6.93 20.91 6.10
CA ILE A 45 -5.66 20.22 6.32
C ILE A 45 -5.91 19.00 7.20
N ALA A 46 -5.38 17.85 6.80
CA ALA A 46 -5.38 16.62 7.60
C ALA A 46 -3.97 16.06 7.77
N PHE A 47 -3.67 15.60 8.98
CA PHE A 47 -2.47 14.85 9.30
C PHE A 47 -2.82 13.38 9.52
N ALA A 48 -2.16 12.50 8.76
CA ALA A 48 -2.39 11.06 8.84
C ALA A 48 -1.07 10.31 9.03
N ASN A 49 -1.05 9.37 9.96
CA ASN A 49 0.00 8.37 10.07
C ASN A 49 -0.46 7.10 9.36
N LEU A 50 0.30 6.67 8.37
CA LEU A 50 0.07 5.48 7.58
C LEU A 50 1.07 4.40 7.99
N GLU A 51 0.52 3.31 8.49
CA GLU A 51 1.26 2.08 8.71
C GLU A 51 0.92 1.10 7.60
N PHE A 52 1.92 0.77 6.78
CA PHE A 52 1.78 -0.29 5.78
C PHE A 52 1.79 -1.62 6.53
N SER A 53 0.64 -2.28 6.57
CA SER A 53 0.45 -3.57 7.20
C SER A 53 -0.09 -4.52 6.15
N PRO A 54 0.79 -5.21 5.41
CA PRO A 54 0.34 -6.09 4.34
C PRO A 54 -0.51 -7.23 4.90
N PRO A 55 -1.69 -7.51 4.31
CA PRO A 55 -2.72 -8.33 4.94
C PRO A 55 -2.37 -9.81 5.08
N GLN A 56 -1.40 -10.32 4.33
CA GLN A 56 -0.94 -11.71 4.44
C GLN A 56 0.51 -11.86 3.98
N ARG A 57 1.32 -12.43 4.87
CA ARG A 57 2.66 -12.92 4.60
C ARG A 57 2.60 -14.43 4.70
N GLU A 58 2.89 -15.11 3.60
CA GLU A 58 2.75 -16.56 3.49
C GLU A 58 3.91 -17.13 2.69
N GLU A 59 4.13 -18.44 2.80
CA GLU A 59 5.04 -19.13 1.91
C GLU A 59 4.43 -19.16 0.49
N LEU A 60 5.14 -18.60 -0.50
CA LEU A 60 4.70 -18.52 -1.89
C LEU A 60 5.68 -19.26 -2.80
N VAL A 61 5.16 -20.00 -3.78
CA VAL A 61 5.97 -20.56 -4.87
C VAL A 61 5.66 -19.80 -6.15
N VAL A 62 6.65 -19.09 -6.69
CA VAL A 62 6.54 -18.34 -7.95
C VAL A 62 7.14 -19.19 -9.07
N LYS A 63 6.30 -19.59 -10.02
CA LYS A 63 6.73 -20.30 -11.24
C LYS A 63 6.88 -19.30 -12.38
N ILE A 64 8.07 -19.23 -12.96
CA ILE A 64 8.39 -18.38 -14.11
C ILE A 64 8.65 -19.30 -15.28
N THR A 65 7.91 -19.11 -16.38
CA THR A 65 8.14 -19.80 -17.65
C THR A 65 8.64 -18.79 -18.66
N THR A 66 9.82 -19.03 -19.21
CA THR A 66 10.41 -18.20 -20.27
C THR A 66 9.81 -18.55 -21.64
N ALA A 67 10.06 -17.72 -22.64
CA ALA A 67 9.55 -17.93 -24.00
C ALA A 67 10.08 -19.24 -24.65
N ASP A 68 11.27 -19.69 -24.25
CA ASP A 68 11.86 -20.97 -24.66
C ASP A 68 11.44 -22.15 -23.78
N LYS A 69 10.41 -21.97 -22.94
CA LYS A 69 9.82 -23.00 -22.05
C LYS A 69 10.75 -23.50 -20.95
N GLN A 70 11.76 -22.72 -20.57
CA GLN A 70 12.49 -23.01 -19.34
C GLN A 70 11.62 -22.60 -18.15
N GLU A 71 11.60 -23.46 -17.14
CA GLU A 71 10.85 -23.24 -15.92
C GLU A 71 11.83 -22.95 -14.78
N CYS A 72 11.52 -21.91 -14.02
CA CYS A 72 12.22 -21.57 -12.79
C CYS A 72 11.19 -21.45 -11.68
N GLU A 73 11.48 -22.07 -10.54
CA GLU A 73 10.65 -21.99 -9.33
C GLU A 73 11.39 -21.20 -8.26
N ILE A 74 10.73 -20.19 -7.70
CA ILE A 74 11.26 -19.38 -6.61
C ILE A 74 10.36 -19.58 -5.39
N CYS A 75 10.91 -20.17 -4.33
CA CYS A 75 10.24 -20.34 -3.05
C CYS A 75 10.49 -19.11 -2.16
N LEU A 76 9.44 -18.35 -1.88
CA LEU A 76 9.45 -17.20 -0.97
C LEU A 76 8.91 -17.65 0.40
N LEU A 77 9.75 -17.62 1.45
CA LEU A 77 9.33 -18.02 2.80
C LEU A 77 8.47 -16.95 3.51
N ASP A 78 8.71 -15.69 3.15
CA ASP A 78 7.95 -14.51 3.61
C ASP A 78 7.49 -13.78 2.35
N GLY A 79 6.56 -14.41 1.64
CA GLY A 79 6.00 -13.94 0.39
C GLY A 79 4.75 -13.08 0.61
N GLN A 80 4.60 -12.07 -0.23
CA GLN A 80 3.44 -11.20 -0.29
C GLN A 80 3.01 -11.04 -1.75
N ALA A 81 1.71 -11.24 -2.00
CA ALA A 81 1.09 -10.94 -3.28
C ALA A 81 0.04 -9.84 -3.11
N VAL A 82 0.17 -8.76 -3.87
CA VAL A 82 -0.72 -7.60 -3.85
C VAL A 82 -1.33 -7.40 -5.23
N LYS A 83 -2.66 -7.30 -5.31
CA LYS A 83 -3.33 -6.87 -6.52
C LYS A 83 -3.30 -5.34 -6.61
N ILE A 84 -2.76 -4.82 -7.71
CA ILE A 84 -2.74 -3.41 -8.06
C ILE A 84 -3.70 -3.25 -9.26
N GLY A 85 -4.93 -2.83 -8.99
CA GLY A 85 -5.99 -2.78 -9.99
C GLY A 85 -6.44 -4.16 -10.48
N ASP A 86 -6.92 -4.23 -11.72
CA ASP A 86 -7.62 -5.42 -12.22
C ASP A 86 -6.69 -6.53 -12.73
N HIS A 87 -5.45 -6.21 -13.09
CA HIS A 87 -4.58 -7.12 -13.85
C HIS A 87 -3.15 -7.22 -13.36
N ILE A 88 -2.71 -6.33 -12.48
CA ILE A 88 -1.32 -6.34 -12.00
C ILE A 88 -1.29 -7.03 -10.64
N THR A 89 -0.49 -8.08 -10.51
CA THR A 89 -0.17 -8.67 -9.21
C THR A 89 1.31 -8.42 -8.93
N LEU A 90 1.60 -7.60 -7.93
CA LEU A 90 2.94 -7.44 -7.39
C LEU A 90 3.23 -8.60 -6.45
N ILE A 91 4.28 -9.37 -6.72
CA ILE A 91 4.77 -10.43 -5.83
C ILE A 91 6.13 -10.00 -5.30
N SER A 92 6.29 -10.01 -3.98
CA SER A 92 7.55 -9.68 -3.30
C SER A 92 7.78 -10.62 -2.14
N GLY A 93 9.04 -10.91 -1.81
CA GLY A 93 9.34 -11.76 -0.67
C GLY A 93 10.84 -12.00 -0.48
N LYS A 94 11.19 -12.72 0.57
CA LYS A 94 12.57 -13.14 0.85
C LYS A 94 12.84 -14.55 0.31
N VAL A 95 13.97 -14.69 -0.38
CA VAL A 95 14.53 -15.99 -0.81
C VAL A 95 15.70 -16.31 0.12
N TYR A 96 15.76 -17.54 0.64
CA TYR A 96 16.98 -18.09 1.25
C TYR A 96 17.63 -18.99 0.20
N ASP A 97 18.67 -18.48 -0.44
CA ASP A 97 19.47 -19.12 -1.50
C ASP A 97 18.71 -19.53 -2.78
N VAL A 98 19.10 -18.94 -3.91
CA VAL A 98 18.69 -19.41 -5.24
C VAL A 98 19.54 -20.64 -5.54
N PHE A 99 19.02 -21.83 -5.28
CA PHE A 99 19.62 -23.07 -5.79
C PHE A 99 19.26 -23.19 -7.27
N CYS A 100 20.10 -22.63 -8.14
CA CYS A 100 20.05 -22.78 -9.58
C CYS A 100 20.83 -24.01 -10.08
#